data_AF-A0A1M5RPJ9-F1
#
_entry.id   AF-A0A1M5RPJ9-F1
#
_cell.length_a   1.000
_cell.length_b   1.000
_cell.length_c   1.000
_cell.angle_alpha   90.00
_cell.angle_beta   90.00
_cell.angle_gamma   90.00
#
_symmetry.space_group_name_H-M   'P 1'
#
loop_
_entity.id
_entity.type
_entity.pdbx_description
1 polymer ?
#
loop_
_entity_poly.entity_id
_entity_poly.type
_entity_poly.pdbx_seq_one_letter_code
_entity_poly.pdbx_strand_id
1 'polypeptide(L)'
;MNNNLSGIHAQLRLAHPGFALDVDVKLPGRGVSALFGPSGSGKTSCLRCIAGLERSSTGTLVVNGDCWQDSSRQLFVPPHQRPIGYVFQDANLFAHLSVKGNLEFGMKRVPAQDRRVVWNQAVELLGIEHLLDRMPERLSGGERQRVGIARALLTSPRLLLMDEPLAALDMKRKQEILPYLERLHDELDIPLLYVSHAPDEVARLADHLVLLDEGQVVAQGPLHETLARLDLPTAFGEDAGVVIESEIAGHDIDYHLTRLTFQGGDVLVAQRSESVGHRLRFRVHARDVSLTLERAEGTSISNLLPVRVAEVVSADTPAHVLVRLNAQGTPLLARITRRSADQLGVTEGKAFWAQIKTVALLG
;
A
#
# COMPACT_ATOMS: atom_id res chain seq x y z
N MET A 1 -12.13 -14.25 27.23
CA MET A 1 -10.72 -13.80 27.31
C MET A 1 -10.16 -13.88 25.89
N ASN A 2 -10.59 -12.96 25.02
CA ASN A 2 -10.69 -13.25 23.59
C ASN A 2 -9.42 -12.86 22.81
N ASN A 3 -8.76 -13.88 22.26
CA ASN A 3 -8.34 -14.00 20.86
C ASN A 3 -7.46 -12.91 20.17
N ASN A 4 -6.67 -12.14 20.91
CA ASN A 4 -5.86 -11.03 20.36
C ASN A 4 -4.45 -11.40 19.84
N LEU A 5 -4.19 -12.65 19.44
CA LEU A 5 -2.83 -13.12 19.08
C LEU A 5 -2.50 -13.06 17.58
N SER A 6 -3.44 -12.69 16.71
CA SER A 6 -3.18 -12.51 15.27
C SER A 6 -2.84 -11.06 14.95
N GLY A 7 -1.65 -10.79 14.43
CA GLY A 7 -1.17 -9.43 14.18
C GLY A 7 0.33 -9.28 14.33
N ILE A 8 0.87 -8.13 13.91
CA ILE A 8 2.24 -7.72 14.18
C ILE A 8 2.19 -6.56 15.18
N HIS A 9 2.85 -6.75 16.31
CA HIS A 9 2.98 -5.75 17.36
C HIS A 9 4.47 -5.45 17.53
N ALA A 10 4.86 -4.23 17.18
CA ALA A 10 6.26 -3.81 17.19
C ALA A 10 6.40 -2.51 17.97
N GLN A 11 6.99 -2.59 19.16
CA GLN A 11 7.47 -1.45 19.92
C GLN A 11 8.99 -1.42 19.77
N LEU A 12 9.52 -0.43 19.07
CA LEU A 12 10.92 -0.40 18.66
C LEU A 12 11.52 0.97 18.95
N ARG A 13 12.61 0.96 19.72
CA ARG A 13 13.47 2.12 19.93
C ARG A 13 14.87 1.90 19.41
N LEU A 14 15.36 2.85 18.63
CA LEU A 14 16.70 2.83 18.06
C LEU A 14 17.22 4.26 17.96
N ALA A 15 18.51 4.44 18.27
CA ALA A 15 19.14 5.75 18.27
C ALA A 15 20.43 5.70 17.45
N HIS A 16 20.55 6.65 16.54
CA HIS A 16 21.74 6.94 15.75
C HIS A 16 22.11 8.41 15.91
N PRO A 17 23.36 8.81 15.63
CA PRO A 17 23.72 10.22 15.60
C PRO A 17 22.81 10.98 14.61
N GLY A 18 22.02 11.92 15.13
CA GLY A 18 21.11 12.75 14.32
C GLY A 18 19.76 12.11 13.95
N PHE A 19 19.45 10.90 14.43
CA PHE A 19 18.17 10.25 14.15
C PHE A 19 17.76 9.30 15.29
N ALA A 20 16.48 9.34 15.69
CA ALA A 20 15.91 8.40 16.65
C ALA A 20 14.62 7.81 16.08
N LEU A 21 14.47 6.50 16.23
CA LEU A 21 13.24 5.77 15.96
C LEU A 21 12.58 5.45 17.31
N ASP A 22 11.32 5.86 17.50
CA ASP A 22 10.46 5.44 18.61
C ASP A 22 9.06 5.16 18.05
N VAL A 23 8.80 3.88 17.76
CA VAL A 23 7.58 3.46 17.08
C VAL A 23 6.83 2.41 17.88
N ASP A 24 5.50 2.56 17.95
CA ASP A 24 4.54 1.56 18.43
C ASP A 24 3.56 1.27 17.30
N VAL A 25 3.81 0.15 16.61
CA VAL A 25 3.09 -0.24 15.40
C VAL A 25 2.23 -1.48 15.68
N LYS A 26 0.97 -1.42 15.24
CA LYS A 26 0.01 -2.52 15.31
C LYS A 26 -0.54 -2.77 13.91
N LEU A 27 -0.17 -3.91 13.33
CA LEU A 27 -0.57 -4.29 11.97
C LEU A 27 -1.40 -5.56 11.96
N PRO A 28 -2.29 -5.71 10.96
CA PRO A 28 -2.94 -6.98 10.68
C PRO A 28 -1.95 -8.14 10.50
N GLY A 29 -2.39 -9.35 10.86
CA GLY A 29 -1.58 -10.57 10.71
C GLY A 29 -1.58 -11.17 9.31
N ARG A 30 -2.22 -10.51 8.35
CA ARG A 30 -2.38 -10.88 6.92
C ARG A 30 -2.62 -9.62 6.08
N GLY A 31 -2.49 -9.71 4.77
CA GLY A 31 -2.65 -8.58 3.86
C GLY A 31 -1.43 -7.67 3.83
N VAL A 32 -1.57 -6.52 3.18
CA VAL A 32 -0.47 -5.58 2.93
C VAL A 32 -0.58 -4.39 3.87
N SER A 33 0.47 -4.18 4.66
CA SER A 33 0.67 -2.98 5.47
C SER A 33 1.77 -2.12 4.87
N ALA A 34 1.43 -0.92 4.42
CA ALA A 34 2.41 0.02 3.88
C ALA A 34 3.00 0.92 4.97
N LEU A 35 4.32 1.02 5.00
CA LEU A 35 5.04 2.06 5.74
C LEU A 35 5.34 3.19 4.76
N PHE A 36 4.73 4.36 4.99
CA PHE A 36 4.81 5.52 4.12
C PHE A 36 5.33 6.73 4.89
N GLY A 37 5.99 7.65 4.19
CA GLY A 37 6.55 8.86 4.77
C GLY A 37 7.73 9.40 3.97
N PRO A 38 8.22 10.60 4.28
CA PRO A 38 9.33 11.21 3.56
C PRO A 38 10.63 10.40 3.68
N SER A 39 11.58 10.66 2.79
CA SER A 39 12.92 10.08 2.88
C SER A 39 13.55 10.42 4.23
N GLY A 40 14.17 9.43 4.88
CA GLY A 40 14.76 9.61 6.22
C GLY A 40 13.78 9.50 7.39
N SER A 41 12.48 9.24 7.17
CA SER A 41 11.51 9.12 8.26
C SER A 41 11.62 7.86 9.13
N GLY A 42 12.54 6.95 8.82
CA GLY A 42 12.78 5.72 9.61
C GLY A 42 12.13 4.44 9.08
N LYS A 43 11.48 4.46 7.91
CA LYS A 43 10.81 3.28 7.32
C LYS A 43 11.72 2.06 7.20
N THR A 44 12.89 2.22 6.56
CA THR A 44 13.89 1.16 6.40
C THR A 44 14.46 0.70 7.74
N SER A 45 14.76 1.60 8.68
CA SER A 45 15.22 1.23 10.03
C SER A 45 14.17 0.42 10.80
N CYS A 46 12.89 0.80 10.70
CA CYS A 46 11.78 0.03 11.26
C CYS A 46 11.73 -1.39 10.66
N LEU A 47 11.78 -1.50 9.33
CA LEU A 47 11.79 -2.78 8.63
C LEU A 47 12.99 -3.67 9.03
N ARG A 48 14.18 -3.07 9.15
CA ARG A 48 15.42 -3.76 9.57
C ARG A 48 15.38 -4.22 11.01
N CYS A 49 14.72 -3.47 11.91
CA CYS A 49 14.45 -3.91 13.28
C CYS A 49 13.50 -5.12 13.31
N ILE A 50 12.43 -5.09 12.51
CA ILE A 50 11.49 -6.22 12.36
C ILE A 50 12.20 -7.45 11.77
N ALA A 51 13.13 -7.26 10.84
CA ALA A 51 13.96 -8.33 10.30
C ALA A 51 15.04 -8.84 11.27
N GLY A 52 15.35 -8.08 12.33
CA GLY A 52 16.41 -8.35 13.29
C GLY A 52 17.82 -7.97 12.79
N LEU A 53 17.90 -7.33 11.62
CA LEU A 53 19.16 -6.83 11.06
C LEU A 53 19.70 -5.66 11.89
N GLU A 54 18.80 -4.95 12.55
CA GLU A 54 19.11 -3.99 13.60
C GLU A 54 18.43 -4.43 14.89
N ARG A 55 19.12 -4.25 16.01
CA ARG A 55 18.59 -4.57 17.33
C ARG A 55 18.11 -3.29 17.97
N SER A 56 16.79 -3.21 18.19
CA SER A 56 16.23 -2.16 19.03
C SER A 56 16.76 -2.30 20.46
N SER A 57 17.18 -1.19 21.07
CA SER A 57 17.76 -1.17 22.42
C SER A 57 16.73 -1.55 23.47
N THR A 58 15.51 -1.05 23.33
CA THR A 58 14.37 -1.30 24.19
C THR A 58 13.13 -1.51 23.33
N GLY A 59 12.42 -2.62 23.53
CA GLY A 59 11.25 -2.90 22.72
C GLY A 59 10.78 -4.34 22.78
N THR A 60 9.63 -4.56 22.15
CA THR A 60 9.00 -5.87 21.97
C THR A 60 8.58 -6.04 20.52
N LEU A 61 8.80 -7.23 19.97
CA LEU A 61 8.32 -7.61 18.65
C LEU A 61 7.61 -8.96 18.76
N VAL A 62 6.33 -8.96 18.42
CA VAL A 62 5.49 -10.15 18.33
C VAL A 62 4.86 -10.21 16.95
N VAL A 63 4.97 -11.36 16.28
CA VAL A 63 4.42 -11.59 14.95
C VAL A 63 3.54 -12.83 15.00
N ASN A 64 2.22 -12.64 14.85
CA ASN A 64 1.22 -13.70 14.89
C ASN A 64 1.37 -14.64 16.11
N GLY A 65 1.64 -14.04 17.28
CA GLY A 65 1.83 -14.74 18.54
C GLY A 65 3.28 -15.19 18.81
N ASP A 66 4.15 -15.23 17.80
CA ASP A 66 5.56 -15.57 17.96
C ASP A 66 6.35 -14.34 18.44
N CYS A 67 6.89 -14.38 19.65
CA CYS A 67 7.72 -13.30 20.18
C CYS A 67 9.17 -13.42 19.64
N TRP A 68 9.61 -12.43 18.87
CA TRP A 68 10.94 -12.39 18.27
C TRP A 68 11.91 -11.47 19.00
N GLN A 69 11.39 -10.52 19.76
CA GLN A 69 12.20 -9.66 20.63
C GLN A 69 11.39 -9.28 21.86
N ASP A 70 12.02 -9.32 23.03
CA ASP A 70 11.50 -8.75 24.27
C ASP A 70 12.70 -8.36 25.14
N SER A 71 12.98 -7.06 25.22
CA SER A 71 14.11 -6.54 26.00
C SER A 71 13.98 -6.83 27.49
N SER A 72 12.76 -6.91 28.04
CA SER A 72 12.54 -7.20 29.47
C SER A 72 12.90 -8.66 29.83
N ARG A 73 12.74 -9.57 28.86
CA ARG A 73 13.07 -10.99 28.98
C ARG A 73 14.45 -11.35 28.40
N GLN A 74 15.23 -10.35 27.98
CA GLN A 74 16.48 -10.51 27.25
C GLN A 74 16.37 -11.44 26.03
N LEU A 75 15.20 -11.49 25.40
CA LEU A 75 14.92 -12.32 24.24
C LEU A 75 15.23 -11.55 22.95
N PHE A 76 16.02 -12.16 22.07
CA PHE A 76 16.25 -11.67 20.72
C PHE A 76 16.49 -12.83 19.76
N VAL A 77 15.52 -13.10 18.89
CA VAL A 77 15.65 -14.09 17.82
C VAL A 77 16.50 -13.47 16.70
N PRO A 78 17.65 -14.06 16.33
CA PRO A 78 18.51 -13.51 15.28
C PRO A 78 17.85 -13.64 13.89
N PRO A 79 18.24 -12.80 12.90
CA PRO A 79 17.62 -12.75 11.58
C PRO A 79 17.45 -14.10 10.89
N HIS A 80 18.47 -14.94 10.95
CA HIS A 80 18.50 -16.24 10.27
C HIS A 80 17.58 -17.30 10.91
N GLN A 81 17.00 -17.02 12.07
CA GLN A 81 16.00 -17.86 12.75
C GLN A 81 14.58 -17.28 12.64
N ARG A 82 14.43 -16.05 12.13
CA ARG A 82 13.12 -15.46 11.87
C ARG A 82 12.61 -16.02 10.53
N PRO A 83 11.38 -16.55 10.45
CA PRO A 83 10.80 -17.05 9.21
C PRO A 83 10.35 -15.89 8.31
N ILE A 84 11.29 -15.05 7.86
CA ILE A 84 11.05 -13.86 7.06
C ILE A 84 11.51 -14.05 5.62
N GLY A 85 10.81 -13.43 4.68
CA GLY A 85 11.31 -13.13 3.34
C GLY A 85 11.65 -11.66 3.29
N TYR A 86 12.87 -11.30 2.92
CA TYR A 86 13.28 -9.90 2.80
C TYR A 86 13.62 -9.58 1.35
N VAL A 87 12.87 -8.66 0.76
CA VAL A 87 13.13 -8.07 -0.56
C VAL A 87 13.74 -6.70 -0.34
N PHE A 88 15.02 -6.58 -0.65
CA PHE A 88 15.74 -5.32 -0.56
C PHE A 88 15.45 -4.42 -1.78
N GLN A 89 15.74 -3.13 -1.65
CA GLN A 89 15.66 -2.15 -2.73
C GLN A 89 16.47 -2.60 -3.95
N ASP A 90 17.70 -3.09 -3.72
CA ASP A 90 18.47 -3.83 -4.71
C ASP A 90 18.25 -5.33 -4.55
N ALA A 91 17.91 -6.03 -5.63
CA ALA A 91 17.60 -7.47 -5.58
C ALA A 91 18.71 -8.34 -4.94
N ASN A 92 19.96 -7.85 -4.88
CA ASN A 92 21.09 -8.50 -4.21
C ASN A 92 21.19 -10.00 -4.57
N LEU A 93 21.07 -10.30 -5.87
CA LEU A 93 21.19 -11.65 -6.39
C LEU A 93 22.67 -12.08 -6.31
N PHE A 94 22.90 -13.35 -6.00
CA PHE A 94 24.24 -13.93 -6.02
C PHE A 94 24.76 -13.97 -7.46
N ALA A 95 25.73 -13.12 -7.77
CA ALA A 95 26.26 -12.96 -9.13
C ALA A 95 26.86 -14.26 -9.71
N HIS A 96 27.34 -15.16 -8.84
CA HIS A 96 27.96 -16.44 -9.22
C HIS A 96 26.95 -17.59 -9.39
N LEU A 97 25.65 -17.34 -9.18
CA LEU A 97 24.58 -18.34 -9.36
C LEU A 97 23.64 -17.90 -10.47
N SER A 98 23.11 -18.85 -11.25
CA SER A 98 22.00 -18.58 -12.16
C SER A 98 20.75 -18.13 -11.38
N VAL A 99 19.71 -17.69 -12.09
CA VAL A 99 18.39 -17.46 -11.50
C VAL A 99 17.93 -18.68 -10.73
N LYS A 100 17.96 -19.87 -11.35
CA LYS A 100 17.63 -21.14 -10.68
C LYS A 100 18.46 -21.36 -9.42
N GLY A 101 19.78 -21.13 -9.48
CA GLY A 101 20.64 -21.27 -8.32
C GLY A 101 20.30 -20.29 -7.18
N ASN A 102 19.94 -19.05 -7.51
CA ASN A 102 19.48 -18.05 -6.54
C ASN A 102 18.20 -18.49 -5.82
N LEU A 103 17.22 -19.00 -6.58
CA LEU A 103 15.95 -19.47 -6.05
C LEU A 103 16.14 -20.72 -5.16
N GLU A 104 16.93 -21.69 -5.62
CA GLU A 104 17.23 -22.91 -4.86
C GLU A 104 17.97 -22.65 -3.55
N PHE A 105 18.81 -21.61 -3.50
CA PHE A 105 19.63 -21.31 -2.32
C PHE A 105 18.79 -21.10 -1.06
N GLY A 106 17.72 -20.29 -1.15
CA GLY A 106 16.79 -20.07 -0.04
C GLY A 106 15.96 -21.32 0.26
N MET A 107 15.44 -21.96 -0.79
CA MET A 107 14.55 -23.12 -0.69
C MET A 107 15.21 -24.34 -0.01
N LYS A 108 16.51 -24.58 -0.27
CA LYS A 108 17.27 -25.70 0.32
C LYS A 108 17.40 -25.60 1.84
N ARG A 109 17.26 -24.40 2.41
CA ARG A 109 17.33 -24.15 3.86
C ARG A 109 16.01 -24.42 4.58
N VAL A 110 14.93 -24.58 3.83
CA VAL A 110 13.60 -24.90 4.37
C VAL A 110 13.39 -26.41 4.26
N PRO A 111 13.11 -27.11 5.38
CA PRO A 111 12.73 -28.52 5.35
C PRO A 111 11.55 -28.76 4.42
N ALA A 112 11.53 -29.88 3.69
CA ALA A 112 10.52 -30.13 2.65
C ALA A 112 9.07 -30.04 3.19
N GLN A 113 8.84 -30.47 4.43
CA GLN A 113 7.54 -30.40 5.12
C GLN A 113 7.08 -28.97 5.43
N ASP A 114 8.00 -28.01 5.53
CA ASP A 114 7.72 -26.61 5.88
C ASP A 114 7.62 -25.71 4.64
N ARG A 115 7.82 -26.27 3.44
CA ARG A 115 7.70 -25.56 2.16
C ARG A 115 6.24 -25.37 1.81
N ARG A 116 5.72 -24.18 2.10
CA ARG A 116 4.35 -23.76 1.79
C ARG A 116 4.21 -23.22 0.37
N VAL A 117 5.25 -22.57 -0.13
CA VAL A 117 5.29 -22.03 -1.49
C VAL A 117 5.95 -23.03 -2.42
N VAL A 118 5.22 -23.48 -3.43
CA VAL A 118 5.73 -24.43 -4.43
C VAL A 118 6.56 -23.69 -5.48
N TRP A 119 7.64 -24.33 -5.93
CA TRP A 119 8.54 -23.78 -6.96
C TRP A 119 7.79 -23.27 -8.19
N ASN A 120 6.96 -24.13 -8.79
CA ASN A 120 6.23 -23.80 -10.01
C ASN A 120 5.29 -22.61 -9.79
N GLN A 121 4.59 -22.56 -8.65
CA GLN A 121 3.70 -21.45 -8.31
C GLN A 121 4.46 -20.13 -8.23
N ALA A 122 5.59 -20.06 -7.53
CA ALA A 122 6.37 -18.82 -7.43
C ALA A 122 6.94 -18.37 -8.78
N VAL A 123 7.40 -19.32 -9.61
CA VAL A 123 7.98 -19.04 -10.92
C VAL A 123 6.93 -18.56 -11.91
N GLU A 124 5.75 -19.18 -11.91
CA GLU A 124 4.60 -18.82 -12.73
C GLU A 124 4.01 -17.47 -12.28
N LEU A 125 3.79 -17.31 -10.97
CA LEU A 125 3.26 -16.08 -10.38
C LEU A 125 4.09 -14.86 -10.76
N LEU A 126 5.41 -14.99 -10.87
CA LEU A 126 6.31 -13.89 -11.22
C LEU A 126 6.73 -13.90 -12.70
N GLY A 127 6.26 -14.87 -13.48
CA GLY A 127 6.56 -15.00 -14.91
C GLY A 127 8.06 -15.05 -15.22
N ILE A 128 8.83 -15.80 -14.43
CA ILE A 128 10.31 -15.86 -14.53
C ILE A 128 10.84 -17.20 -15.07
N GLU A 129 9.97 -18.09 -15.54
CA GLU A 129 10.35 -19.43 -16.03
C GLU A 129 11.41 -19.38 -17.14
N HIS A 130 11.24 -18.48 -18.11
CA HIS A 130 12.17 -18.27 -19.22
C HIS A 130 13.52 -17.65 -18.80
N LEU A 131 13.69 -17.28 -17.52
CA LEU A 131 14.91 -16.68 -16.99
C LEU A 131 15.77 -17.66 -16.18
N LEU A 132 15.28 -18.86 -15.87
CA LEU A 132 15.88 -19.77 -14.89
C LEU A 132 17.37 -20.08 -15.13
N ASP A 133 17.79 -20.19 -16.39
CA ASP A 133 19.18 -20.50 -16.76
C ASP A 133 20.08 -19.25 -16.93
N ARG A 134 19.51 -18.04 -16.85
CA ARG A 134 20.28 -16.80 -17.01
C ARG A 134 21.08 -16.47 -15.75
N MET A 135 22.18 -15.74 -15.95
CA MET A 135 22.96 -15.12 -14.87
C MET A 135 22.38 -13.73 -14.53
N PRO A 136 22.45 -13.27 -13.26
CA PRO A 136 21.88 -11.99 -12.82
C PRO A 136 22.32 -10.76 -13.63
N GLU A 137 23.55 -10.76 -14.13
CA GLU A 137 24.13 -9.67 -14.94
C GLU A 137 23.43 -9.51 -16.29
N ARG A 138 22.79 -10.57 -16.80
CA ARG A 138 22.07 -10.59 -18.09
C ARG A 138 20.58 -10.27 -17.94
N LEU A 139 20.13 -9.91 -16.74
CA LEU A 139 18.75 -9.57 -16.47
C LEU A 139 18.51 -8.06 -16.59
N SER A 140 17.30 -7.66 -16.95
CA SER A 140 16.84 -6.28 -16.80
C SER A 140 16.63 -5.95 -15.31
N GLY A 141 16.47 -4.66 -14.97
CA GLY A 141 16.16 -4.25 -13.59
C GLY A 141 14.89 -4.90 -13.06
N GLY A 142 13.81 -4.94 -13.87
CA GLY A 142 12.55 -5.54 -13.46
C GLY A 142 12.62 -7.07 -13.37
N GLU A 143 13.40 -7.72 -14.24
CA GLU A 143 13.65 -9.16 -14.15
C GLU A 143 14.43 -9.52 -12.88
N ARG A 144 15.48 -8.76 -12.54
CA ARG A 144 16.21 -8.95 -11.26
C ARG A 144 15.27 -8.84 -10.07
N GLN A 145 14.36 -7.86 -10.09
CA GLN A 145 13.42 -7.65 -8.99
C GLN A 145 12.43 -8.80 -8.85
N ARG A 146 11.84 -9.27 -9.96
CA ARG A 146 10.97 -10.44 -9.96
C ARG A 146 11.67 -11.68 -9.43
N VAL A 147 12.94 -11.90 -9.80
CA VAL A 147 13.75 -13.01 -9.25
C VAL A 147 14.03 -12.82 -7.75
N GLY A 148 14.28 -11.58 -7.30
CA GLY A 148 14.47 -11.26 -5.88
C GLY A 148 13.23 -11.58 -5.03
N ILE A 149 12.04 -11.20 -5.53
CA ILE A 149 10.76 -11.52 -4.90
C ILE A 149 10.54 -13.04 -4.88
N ALA A 150 10.76 -13.74 -5.99
CA ALA A 150 10.60 -15.19 -6.06
C ALA A 150 11.50 -15.91 -5.05
N ARG A 151 12.76 -15.49 -4.95
CA ARG A 151 13.71 -16.03 -3.97
C ARG A 151 13.22 -15.87 -2.53
N ALA A 152 12.63 -14.71 -2.21
CA ALA A 152 12.09 -14.43 -0.88
C ALA A 152 10.81 -15.23 -0.59
N LEU A 153 9.99 -15.53 -1.59
CA LEU A 153 8.79 -16.37 -1.43
C LEU A 153 9.14 -17.85 -1.25
N LEU A 154 10.15 -18.34 -1.97
CA LEU A 154 10.57 -19.75 -1.91
C LEU A 154 11.22 -20.16 -0.59
N THR A 155 11.51 -19.20 0.31
CA THR A 155 11.84 -19.51 1.71
C THR A 155 10.61 -19.80 2.56
N SER A 156 9.41 -19.86 1.97
CA SER A 156 8.12 -20.09 2.66
C SER A 156 7.96 -19.24 3.92
N PRO A 157 8.10 -17.92 3.81
CA PRO A 157 8.12 -17.04 4.96
C PRO A 157 6.76 -16.99 5.66
N ARG A 158 6.77 -16.62 6.95
CA ARG A 158 5.58 -16.24 7.72
C ARG A 158 5.35 -14.72 7.74
N LEU A 159 6.30 -13.95 7.22
CA LEU A 159 6.27 -12.49 7.11
C LEU A 159 7.11 -12.07 5.91
N LEU A 160 6.52 -11.32 4.99
CA LEU A 160 7.24 -10.78 3.84
C LEU A 160 7.54 -9.29 4.08
N LEU A 161 8.79 -8.90 3.93
CA LEU A 161 9.27 -7.54 4.09
C LEU A 161 9.78 -7.04 2.74
N MET A 162 9.27 -5.91 2.28
CA MET A 162 9.70 -5.29 1.03
C MET A 162 10.14 -3.85 1.28
N ASP A 163 11.40 -3.57 1.01
CA ASP A 163 12.03 -2.27 1.26
C ASP A 163 12.21 -1.51 -0.05
N GLU A 164 11.26 -0.65 -0.39
CA GLU A 164 11.23 0.11 -1.65
C GLU A 164 11.54 -0.73 -2.91
N PRO A 165 10.87 -1.88 -3.10
CA PRO A 165 11.26 -2.86 -4.12
C PRO A 165 11.13 -2.32 -5.55
N LEU A 166 10.43 -1.22 -5.75
CA LEU A 166 10.20 -0.61 -7.06
C LEU A 166 11.00 0.69 -7.27
N ALA A 167 11.73 1.20 -6.27
CA ALA A 167 12.33 2.55 -6.34
C ALA A 167 13.35 2.72 -7.49
N ALA A 168 14.10 1.66 -7.84
CA ALA A 168 15.10 1.71 -8.91
C ALA A 168 14.53 1.49 -10.33
N LEU A 169 13.20 1.34 -10.47
CA LEU A 169 12.56 0.99 -11.73
C LEU A 169 11.90 2.21 -12.39
N ASP A 170 12.03 2.31 -13.71
CA ASP A 170 11.26 3.24 -14.52
C ASP A 170 9.76 2.88 -14.51
N MET A 171 8.91 3.84 -14.89
CA MET A 171 7.45 3.68 -14.83
C MET A 171 6.94 2.47 -15.62
N LYS A 172 7.54 2.18 -16.79
CA LYS A 172 7.14 1.03 -17.61
C LYS A 172 7.42 -0.28 -16.86
N ARG A 173 8.61 -0.42 -16.28
CA ARG A 173 8.98 -1.60 -15.48
C ARG A 173 8.16 -1.72 -14.21
N LYS A 174 7.77 -0.61 -13.56
CA LYS A 174 6.85 -0.63 -12.42
C LYS A 174 5.49 -1.19 -12.83
N GLN A 175 4.92 -0.72 -13.94
CA GLN A 175 3.65 -1.21 -14.48
C GLN A 175 3.71 -2.70 -14.86
N GLU A 176 4.87 -3.20 -15.27
CA GLU A 176 5.07 -4.64 -15.51
C GLU A 176 5.08 -5.45 -14.20
N ILE A 177 5.49 -4.87 -13.06
CA ILE A 177 5.63 -5.60 -11.78
C ILE A 177 4.38 -5.52 -10.90
N LEU A 178 3.72 -4.36 -10.86
CA LEU A 178 2.57 -4.11 -9.98
C LEU A 178 1.47 -5.20 -10.04
N PRO A 179 1.06 -5.71 -11.22
CA PRO A 179 0.04 -6.76 -11.30
C PRO A 179 0.45 -8.07 -10.62
N TYR A 180 1.75 -8.32 -10.45
CA TYR A 180 2.23 -9.51 -9.72
C TYR A 180 2.22 -9.27 -8.20
N LEU A 181 2.47 -8.05 -7.74
CA LEU A 181 2.37 -7.69 -6.32
C LEU A 181 0.90 -7.65 -5.86
N GLU A 182 -0.01 -7.22 -6.73
CA GLU A 182 -1.46 -7.26 -6.46
C GLU A 182 -1.96 -8.71 -6.34
N ARG A 183 -1.57 -9.59 -7.28
CA ARG A 183 -1.86 -11.03 -7.16
C ARG A 183 -1.23 -11.66 -5.91
N LEU A 184 -0.04 -11.21 -5.52
CA LEU A 184 0.61 -11.69 -4.31
C LEU A 184 -0.19 -11.34 -3.05
N HIS A 185 -0.80 -10.15 -3.00
CA HIS A 185 -1.73 -9.77 -1.94
C HIS A 185 -2.92 -10.72 -1.85
N ASP A 186 -3.49 -11.14 -2.99
CA ASP A 186 -4.67 -12.01 -3.04
C ASP A 186 -4.36 -13.49 -2.74
N GLU A 187 -3.16 -13.98 -3.11
CA GLU A 187 -2.78 -15.39 -2.97
C GLU A 187 -2.07 -15.72 -1.65
N LEU A 188 -1.50 -14.74 -0.95
CA LEU A 188 -0.72 -14.98 0.26
C LEU A 188 -1.54 -14.83 1.55
N ASP A 189 -1.59 -15.91 2.33
CA ASP A 189 -2.13 -15.92 3.70
C ASP A 189 -1.12 -15.40 4.77
N ILE A 190 -0.13 -14.60 4.38
CA ILE A 190 0.89 -14.05 5.28
C ILE A 190 0.89 -12.52 5.25
N PRO A 191 1.30 -11.85 6.34
CA PRO A 191 1.44 -10.41 6.33
C PRO A 191 2.62 -9.96 5.46
N LEU A 192 2.40 -8.89 4.70
CA LEU A 192 3.39 -8.23 3.86
C LEU A 192 3.57 -6.78 4.35
N LEU A 193 4.78 -6.41 4.78
CA LEU A 193 5.13 -5.01 5.04
C LEU A 193 5.81 -4.42 3.81
N TYR A 194 5.19 -3.39 3.26
CA TYR A 194 5.64 -2.72 2.04
C TYR A 194 6.12 -1.31 2.37
N VAL A 195 7.41 -1.04 2.23
CA VAL A 195 7.96 0.32 2.35
C VAL A 195 7.91 0.98 0.99
N SER A 196 7.30 2.15 0.91
CA SER A 196 7.36 2.99 -0.28
C SER A 196 7.21 4.47 0.06
N HIS A 197 7.79 5.31 -0.78
CA HIS A 197 7.59 6.75 -0.78
C HIS A 197 6.63 7.21 -1.90
N ALA A 198 6.12 6.27 -2.72
CA ALA A 198 5.23 6.57 -3.83
C ALA A 198 3.75 6.38 -3.42
N PRO A 199 2.93 7.44 -3.39
CA PRO A 199 1.52 7.35 -3.01
C PRO A 199 0.72 6.38 -3.90
N ASP A 200 1.04 6.29 -5.19
CA ASP A 200 0.35 5.39 -6.13
C ASP A 200 0.60 3.93 -5.81
N GLU A 201 1.82 3.57 -5.40
CA GLU A 201 2.13 2.18 -5.00
C GLU A 201 1.36 1.81 -3.73
N VAL A 202 1.34 2.71 -2.74
CA VAL A 202 0.60 2.52 -1.49
C VAL A 202 -0.91 2.42 -1.75
N ALA A 203 -1.46 3.31 -2.56
CA ALA A 203 -2.87 3.30 -2.92
C ALA A 203 -3.28 2.00 -3.61
N ARG A 204 -2.43 1.46 -4.49
CA ARG A 204 -2.68 0.22 -5.23
C ARG A 204 -2.54 -1.04 -4.38
N LEU A 205 -1.56 -1.08 -3.48
CA LEU A 205 -1.17 -2.34 -2.82
C LEU A 205 -1.68 -2.47 -1.40
N ALA A 206 -1.82 -1.38 -0.64
CA ALA A 206 -1.98 -1.45 0.80
C ALA A 206 -3.44 -1.63 1.25
N ASP A 207 -3.61 -2.40 2.32
CA ASP A 207 -4.88 -2.48 3.07
C ASP A 207 -4.81 -1.60 4.32
N HIS A 208 -3.61 -1.48 4.88
CA HIS A 208 -3.30 -0.73 6.08
C HIS A 208 -2.14 0.23 5.81
N LEU A 209 -2.22 1.43 6.37
CA LEU A 209 -1.20 2.46 6.26
C LEU A 209 -0.57 2.73 7.62
N VAL A 210 0.75 2.92 7.64
CA VAL A 210 1.49 3.53 8.74
C VAL A 210 2.24 4.72 8.19
N LEU A 211 1.87 5.91 8.64
CA LEU A 211 2.56 7.14 8.32
C LEU A 211 3.68 7.37 9.34
N LEU A 212 4.91 7.35 8.86
CA LEU A 212 6.12 7.62 9.64
C LEU A 212 6.68 8.99 9.29
N ASP A 213 6.96 9.79 10.31
CA ASP A 213 7.66 11.06 10.17
C ASP A 213 8.66 11.23 11.31
N GLU A 214 9.87 11.70 10.97
CA GLU A 214 11.00 11.88 11.92
C GLU A 214 11.19 10.73 12.93
N GLY A 215 10.99 9.47 12.49
CA GLY A 215 11.16 8.28 13.32
C GLY A 215 10.01 7.97 14.28
N GLN A 216 8.86 8.63 14.13
CA GLN A 216 7.64 8.41 14.91
C GLN A 216 6.45 8.04 14.03
N VAL A 217 5.50 7.29 14.61
CA VAL A 217 4.22 6.98 13.96
C VAL A 217 3.28 8.17 14.12
N VAL A 218 2.98 8.86 13.02
CA VAL A 218 2.04 9.99 12.98
C VAL A 218 0.60 9.49 12.92
N ALA A 219 0.37 8.44 12.13
CA ALA A 219 -0.94 7.81 11.98
C ALA A 219 -0.78 6.35 11.56
N GLN A 220 -1.73 5.52 11.96
CA GLN A 220 -1.86 4.16 11.45
C GLN A 220 -3.32 3.73 11.44
N GLY A 221 -3.73 2.95 10.45
CA GLY A 221 -5.09 2.45 10.31
C GLY A 221 -5.38 1.86 8.93
N PRO A 222 -6.63 1.44 8.66
CA PRO A 222 -7.07 1.06 7.32
C PRO A 222 -6.75 2.16 6.30
N LEU A 223 -6.35 1.76 5.09
CA LEU A 223 -5.87 2.70 4.05
C LEU A 223 -6.94 3.77 3.74
N HIS A 224 -8.18 3.36 3.48
CA HIS A 224 -9.26 4.24 3.06
C HIS A 224 -9.63 5.28 4.13
N GLU A 225 -9.58 4.91 5.42
CA GLU A 225 -9.83 5.83 6.53
C GLU A 225 -8.66 6.79 6.74
N THR A 226 -7.43 6.26 6.69
CA THR A 226 -6.22 7.03 6.99
C THR A 226 -5.95 8.06 5.91
N LEU A 227 -6.14 7.73 4.62
CA LEU A 227 -5.97 8.68 3.52
C LEU A 227 -7.02 9.81 3.52
N ALA A 228 -8.18 9.60 4.13
CA ALA A 228 -9.25 10.59 4.21
C ALA A 228 -9.09 11.61 5.36
N ARG A 229 -8.06 11.46 6.20
CA ARG A 229 -7.81 12.34 7.34
C ARG A 229 -7.20 13.67 6.92
N LEU A 230 -7.87 14.77 7.24
CA LEU A 230 -7.43 16.12 6.87
C LEU A 230 -6.28 16.65 7.73
N ASP A 231 -6.00 16.04 8.88
CA ASP A 231 -4.94 16.46 9.81
C ASP A 231 -3.55 15.90 9.46
N LEU A 232 -3.46 15.03 8.44
CA LEU A 232 -2.22 14.37 8.06
C LEU A 232 -1.46 15.10 6.95
N PRO A 233 -0.11 15.14 6.99
CA PRO A 233 0.72 15.72 5.93
C PRO A 233 0.34 15.27 4.50
N THR A 234 -0.03 14.00 4.34
CA THR A 234 -0.42 13.42 3.04
C THR A 234 -1.68 14.02 2.43
N ALA A 235 -2.58 14.56 3.24
CA ALA A 235 -3.80 15.21 2.75
C ALA A 235 -3.52 16.58 2.11
N PHE A 236 -2.36 17.19 2.40
CA PHE A 236 -1.99 18.51 1.92
C PHE A 236 -1.18 18.49 0.62
N GLY A 237 -0.63 17.32 0.23
CA GLY A 237 0.14 17.16 -0.99
C GLY A 237 -0.73 17.20 -2.26
N GLU A 238 -0.09 17.38 -3.43
CA GLU A 238 -0.79 17.38 -4.72
C GLU A 238 -1.51 16.06 -5.03
N ASP A 239 -0.97 14.97 -4.49
CA ASP A 239 -1.52 13.62 -4.67
C ASP A 239 -2.60 13.27 -3.64
N ALA A 240 -3.03 14.20 -2.78
CA ALA A 240 -4.11 13.95 -1.82
C ALA A 240 -5.32 13.33 -2.50
N GLY A 241 -5.84 12.26 -1.92
CA GLY A 241 -6.93 11.49 -2.51
C GLY A 241 -7.28 10.28 -1.67
N VAL A 242 -8.40 9.66 -2.00
CA VAL A 242 -8.92 8.48 -1.30
C VAL A 242 -8.92 7.27 -2.22
N VAL A 243 -8.80 6.09 -1.63
CA VAL A 243 -8.96 4.80 -2.29
C VAL A 243 -10.31 4.22 -1.90
N ILE A 244 -11.07 3.77 -2.89
CA ILE A 244 -12.43 3.27 -2.74
C ILE A 244 -12.51 1.88 -3.34
N GLU A 245 -13.05 0.94 -2.57
CA GLU A 245 -13.41 -0.39 -3.03
C GLU A 245 -14.75 -0.36 -3.77
N SER A 246 -14.84 -1.09 -4.88
CA SER A 246 -16.02 -1.15 -5.72
C SER A 246 -16.17 -2.48 -6.43
N GLU A 247 -17.33 -2.69 -7.05
CA GLU A 247 -17.64 -3.85 -7.87
C GLU A 247 -18.12 -3.41 -9.25
N ILE A 248 -17.80 -4.20 -10.29
CA ILE A 248 -18.30 -3.94 -11.63
C ILE A 248 -19.81 -4.20 -11.67
N ALA A 249 -20.59 -3.17 -11.95
CA ALA A 249 -22.05 -3.24 -12.06
C ALA A 249 -22.56 -3.36 -13.51
N GLY A 250 -21.68 -3.20 -14.49
CA GLY A 250 -22.03 -3.33 -15.90
C GLY A 250 -21.03 -2.66 -16.83
N HIS A 251 -21.14 -2.98 -18.12
CA HIS A 251 -20.37 -2.36 -19.17
C HIS A 251 -21.32 -1.66 -20.14
N ASP A 252 -20.91 -0.48 -20.58
CA ASP A 252 -21.51 0.24 -21.68
C ASP A 252 -20.61 0.04 -22.91
N ILE A 253 -21.07 -0.79 -23.83
CA ILE A 253 -20.30 -1.19 -25.00
C ILE A 253 -20.25 -0.05 -26.02
N ASP A 254 -21.33 0.73 -26.12
CA ASP A 254 -21.47 1.81 -27.10
C ASP A 254 -20.50 2.96 -26.80
N TYR A 255 -20.29 3.24 -25.52
CA TYR A 255 -19.37 4.29 -25.06
C TYR A 255 -18.01 3.77 -24.58
N HIS A 256 -17.77 2.46 -24.62
CA HIS A 256 -16.57 1.84 -24.08
C HIS A 256 -16.31 2.24 -22.62
N LEU A 257 -17.34 2.13 -21.78
CA LEU A 257 -17.27 2.46 -20.36
C LEU A 257 -17.60 1.25 -19.49
N THR A 258 -17.10 1.28 -18.26
CA THR A 258 -17.47 0.34 -17.20
C THR A 258 -18.03 1.11 -16.02
N ARG A 259 -19.18 0.65 -15.51
CA ARG A 259 -19.81 1.21 -14.32
C ARG A 259 -19.36 0.44 -13.10
N LEU A 260 -18.73 1.14 -12.17
CA LEU A 260 -18.36 0.63 -10.87
C LEU A 260 -19.39 1.11 -9.85
N THR A 261 -19.86 0.22 -8.99
CA THR A 261 -20.77 0.54 -7.90
C THR A 261 -20.08 0.36 -6.56
N PHE A 262 -20.38 1.24 -5.62
CA PHE A 262 -19.92 1.21 -4.24
C PHE A 262 -20.96 1.90 -3.35
N GLN A 263 -20.74 1.90 -2.04
CA GLN A 263 -21.72 2.43 -1.07
C GLN A 263 -22.14 3.88 -1.35
N GLY A 264 -21.23 4.70 -1.87
CA GLY A 264 -21.48 6.12 -2.20
C GLY A 264 -22.18 6.37 -3.54
N GLY A 265 -22.41 5.34 -4.36
CA GLY A 265 -23.08 5.44 -5.66
C GLY A 265 -22.30 4.74 -6.79
N ASP A 266 -22.46 5.26 -7.99
CA ASP A 266 -21.83 4.71 -9.19
C ASP A 266 -20.82 5.69 -9.79
N VAL A 267 -19.71 5.16 -10.30
CA VAL A 267 -18.75 5.91 -11.14
C VAL A 267 -18.53 5.18 -12.45
N LEU A 268 -18.32 5.95 -13.51
CA LEU A 268 -17.96 5.48 -14.83
C LEU A 268 -16.44 5.64 -15.04
N VAL A 269 -15.84 4.57 -15.55
CA VAL A 269 -14.43 4.49 -15.91
C VAL A 269 -14.29 3.95 -17.34
N ALA A 270 -13.09 4.06 -17.90
CA ALA A 270 -12.78 3.43 -19.20
C ALA A 270 -13.05 1.91 -19.16
N GLN A 271 -13.42 1.34 -20.30
CA GLN A 271 -13.82 -0.07 -20.40
C GLN A 271 -12.80 -1.03 -19.76
N ARG A 272 -13.35 -1.95 -18.96
CA ARG A 272 -12.65 -3.09 -18.37
C ARG A 272 -13.09 -4.40 -19.00
N SER A 273 -12.20 -5.38 -18.96
CA SER A 273 -12.41 -6.72 -19.52
C SER A 273 -12.99 -7.70 -18.49
N GLU A 274 -12.87 -7.37 -17.21
CA GLU A 274 -13.34 -8.17 -16.09
C GLU A 274 -14.87 -8.21 -16.04
N SER A 275 -15.41 -9.33 -15.55
CA SER A 275 -16.85 -9.57 -15.51
C SER A 275 -17.57 -8.74 -14.45
N VAL A 276 -18.87 -8.53 -14.66
CA VAL A 276 -19.78 -8.00 -13.63
C VAL A 276 -19.64 -8.78 -12.31
N GLY A 277 -19.62 -8.05 -11.20
CA GLY A 277 -19.35 -8.56 -9.85
C GLY A 277 -17.88 -8.66 -9.47
N HIS A 278 -16.95 -8.46 -10.41
CA HIS A 278 -15.52 -8.41 -10.08
C HIS A 278 -15.22 -7.18 -9.22
N ARG A 279 -14.42 -7.37 -8.17
CA ARG A 279 -13.99 -6.31 -7.25
C ARG A 279 -12.82 -5.56 -7.82
N LEU A 280 -12.87 -4.24 -7.72
CA LEU A 280 -11.81 -3.34 -8.13
C LEU A 280 -11.62 -2.26 -7.07
N ARG A 281 -10.46 -1.60 -7.12
CA ARG A 281 -10.22 -0.38 -6.37
C ARG A 281 -10.07 0.77 -7.35
N PHE A 282 -10.46 1.95 -6.91
CA PHE A 282 -10.16 3.17 -7.64
C PHE A 282 -9.76 4.28 -6.69
N ARG A 283 -8.97 5.22 -7.22
CA ARG A 283 -8.54 6.42 -6.53
C ARG A 283 -9.26 7.63 -7.08
N VAL A 284 -9.64 8.51 -6.16
CA VAL A 284 -10.13 9.85 -6.49
C VAL A 284 -9.19 10.87 -5.86
N HIS A 285 -8.51 11.66 -6.69
CA HIS A 285 -7.69 12.77 -6.18
C HIS A 285 -8.59 13.93 -5.75
N ALA A 286 -8.21 14.60 -4.67
CA ALA A 286 -8.94 15.75 -4.14
C ALA A 286 -9.07 16.88 -5.16
N ARG A 287 -8.04 17.08 -6.01
CA ARG A 287 -8.05 18.09 -7.09
C ARG A 287 -9.03 17.79 -8.23
N ASP A 288 -9.46 16.54 -8.35
CA ASP A 288 -10.36 16.10 -9.42
C ASP A 288 -11.84 16.12 -8.98
N VAL A 289 -12.12 16.55 -7.75
CA VAL A 289 -13.47 16.67 -7.19
C VAL A 289 -13.89 18.14 -7.09
N SER A 290 -14.91 18.53 -7.85
CA SER A 290 -15.60 19.81 -7.70
C SER A 290 -16.92 19.65 -6.95
N LEU A 291 -17.44 20.74 -6.39
CA LEU A 291 -18.69 20.76 -5.63
C LEU A 291 -19.73 21.67 -6.29
N THR A 292 -20.97 21.19 -6.36
CA THR A 292 -22.13 21.96 -6.81
C THR A 292 -23.30 21.80 -5.82
N LEU A 293 -24.13 22.84 -5.68
CA LEU A 293 -25.30 22.79 -4.79
C LEU A 293 -26.41 21.89 -5.35
N GLU A 294 -26.54 21.88 -6.68
CA GLU A 294 -27.51 21.09 -7.42
C GLU A 294 -26.80 20.04 -8.28
N ARG A 295 -27.55 19.04 -8.72
CA ARG A 295 -27.06 18.03 -9.67
C ARG A 295 -26.80 18.73 -11.01
N ALA A 296 -25.54 18.99 -11.32
CA ALA A 296 -25.16 19.73 -12.51
C ALA A 296 -25.23 18.83 -13.76
N GLU A 297 -26.23 19.08 -14.60
CA GLU A 297 -26.38 18.48 -15.93
C GLU A 297 -25.72 19.35 -17.01
N GLY A 298 -25.47 18.77 -18.19
CA GLY A 298 -24.88 19.49 -19.32
C GLY A 298 -23.38 19.83 -19.18
N THR A 299 -22.67 19.15 -18.27
CA THR A 299 -21.20 19.24 -18.13
C THR A 299 -20.53 17.99 -18.69
N SER A 300 -19.24 18.08 -19.02
CA SER A 300 -18.45 16.90 -19.42
C SER A 300 -18.09 15.97 -18.25
N ILE A 301 -18.40 16.35 -17.01
CA ILE A 301 -18.15 15.52 -15.83
C ILE A 301 -19.39 14.65 -15.58
N SER A 302 -19.27 13.36 -15.89
CA SER A 302 -20.36 12.39 -15.79
C SER A 302 -20.54 11.80 -14.39
N ASN A 303 -19.46 11.71 -13.62
CA ASN A 303 -19.48 11.12 -12.28
C ASN A 303 -20.03 12.14 -11.28
N LEU A 304 -21.28 11.94 -10.86
CA LEU A 304 -22.01 12.83 -9.96
C LEU A 304 -22.46 12.05 -8.74
N LEU A 305 -21.96 12.42 -7.56
CA LEU A 305 -22.26 11.73 -6.31
C LEU A 305 -22.90 12.68 -5.29
N PRO A 306 -24.01 12.30 -4.63
CA PRO A 306 -24.53 13.08 -3.51
C PRO A 306 -23.61 12.94 -2.30
N VAL A 307 -23.22 14.06 -1.72
CA VAL A 307 -22.27 14.11 -0.59
C VAL A 307 -22.73 15.08 0.49
N ARG A 308 -22.22 14.86 1.70
CA ARG A 308 -22.30 15.85 2.79
C ARG A 308 -20.91 16.26 3.24
N VAL A 309 -20.72 17.53 3.55
CA VAL A 309 -19.46 18.01 4.14
C VAL A 309 -19.32 17.42 5.53
N ALA A 310 -18.25 16.70 5.78
CA ALA A 310 -17.90 16.17 7.08
C ALA A 310 -16.92 17.10 7.82
N GLU A 311 -16.01 17.75 7.11
CA GLU A 311 -14.98 18.61 7.71
C GLU A 311 -14.40 19.55 6.64
N VAL A 312 -13.93 20.73 7.05
CA VAL A 312 -13.25 21.70 6.19
C VAL A 312 -12.01 22.22 6.91
N VAL A 313 -10.84 22.14 6.26
CA VAL A 313 -9.59 22.72 6.78
C VAL A 313 -8.91 23.59 5.73
N SER A 314 -8.04 24.50 6.18
CA SER A 314 -7.15 25.21 5.24
C SER A 314 -6.18 24.22 4.59
N ALA A 315 -5.88 24.39 3.31
CA ALA A 315 -4.88 23.58 2.62
C ALA A 315 -3.45 24.08 2.92
N ASP A 316 -2.45 23.47 2.30
CA ASP A 316 -1.04 23.91 2.24
C ASP A 316 -0.85 25.34 1.72
N THR A 317 -1.78 25.82 0.89
CA THR A 317 -1.77 27.19 0.36
C THR A 317 -3.00 27.98 0.84
N PRO A 318 -2.86 29.28 1.15
CA PRO A 318 -3.99 30.12 1.57
C PRO A 318 -5.11 30.26 0.54
N ALA A 319 -4.83 29.92 -0.74
CA ALA A 319 -5.77 29.99 -1.84
C ALA A 319 -6.74 28.80 -1.88
N HIS A 320 -6.47 27.72 -1.15
CA HIS A 320 -7.24 26.47 -1.21
C HIS A 320 -7.73 26.04 0.17
N VAL A 321 -8.80 25.25 0.16
CA VAL A 321 -9.29 24.50 1.31
C VAL A 321 -9.40 23.03 0.94
N LEU A 322 -9.22 22.17 1.93
CA LEU A 322 -9.51 20.75 1.82
C LEU A 322 -10.84 20.47 2.50
N VAL A 323 -11.69 19.74 1.81
CA VAL A 323 -13.04 19.39 2.25
C VAL A 323 -13.12 17.88 2.32
N ARG A 324 -13.38 17.34 3.52
CA ARG A 324 -13.75 15.95 3.67
C ARG A 324 -15.24 15.83 3.45
N LEU A 325 -15.60 14.94 2.54
CA LEU A 325 -16.97 14.68 2.11
C LEU A 325 -17.35 13.27 2.52
N ASN A 326 -18.63 13.07 2.79
CA ASN A 326 -19.21 11.77 3.09
C ASN A 326 -20.24 11.40 2.01
N ALA A 327 -19.93 10.37 1.23
CA ALA A 327 -20.82 9.74 0.27
C ALA A 327 -21.42 8.47 0.89
N GLN A 328 -22.53 8.60 1.63
CA GLN A 328 -23.26 7.48 2.25
C GLN A 328 -22.42 6.55 3.15
N GLY A 329 -21.35 7.06 3.76
CA GLY A 329 -20.40 6.31 4.60
C GLY A 329 -19.00 6.22 3.98
N THR A 330 -18.89 6.39 2.66
CA THR A 330 -17.58 6.40 1.97
C THR A 330 -16.96 7.80 2.01
N PRO A 331 -15.75 7.97 2.56
CA PRO A 331 -15.10 9.27 2.56
C PRO A 331 -14.62 9.66 1.15
N LEU A 332 -14.75 10.94 0.82
CA LEU A 332 -14.18 11.59 -0.35
C LEU A 332 -13.42 12.83 0.09
N LEU A 333 -12.45 13.27 -0.72
CA LEU A 333 -11.75 14.53 -0.53
C LEU A 333 -11.99 15.45 -1.71
N ALA A 334 -12.14 16.73 -1.45
CA ALA A 334 -12.14 17.78 -2.47
C ALA A 334 -11.18 18.89 -2.08
N ARG A 335 -10.39 19.35 -3.06
CA ARG A 335 -9.49 20.49 -2.93
C ARG A 335 -10.03 21.59 -3.82
N ILE A 336 -10.66 22.58 -3.21
CA ILE A 336 -11.29 23.70 -3.92
C ILE A 336 -10.64 25.02 -3.53
N THR A 337 -10.81 26.03 -4.37
CA THR A 337 -10.35 27.37 -4.00
C THR A 337 -11.16 27.89 -2.82
N ARG A 338 -10.51 28.66 -1.93
CA ARG A 338 -11.19 29.33 -0.82
C ARG A 338 -12.35 30.20 -1.30
N ARG A 339 -12.16 30.90 -2.43
CA ARG A 339 -13.22 31.68 -3.09
C ARG A 339 -14.45 30.83 -3.42
N SER A 340 -14.26 29.64 -3.99
CA SER A 340 -15.37 28.72 -4.30
C SER A 340 -16.05 28.23 -3.02
N ALA A 341 -15.28 27.92 -1.97
CA ALA A 341 -15.83 27.50 -0.68
C ALA A 341 -16.72 28.58 -0.06
N ASP A 342 -16.26 29.84 -0.06
CA ASP A 342 -17.00 30.99 0.44
C ASP A 342 -18.28 31.25 -0.38
N GLN A 343 -18.16 31.24 -1.72
CA GLN A 343 -19.29 31.46 -2.63
C GLN A 343 -20.39 30.39 -2.51
N LEU A 344 -19.99 29.13 -2.36
CA LEU A 344 -20.91 28.01 -2.20
C LEU A 344 -21.39 27.85 -0.75
N GLY A 345 -20.81 28.59 0.20
CA GLY A 345 -21.06 28.47 1.64
C GLY A 345 -20.80 27.05 2.14
N VAL A 346 -19.61 26.50 1.85
CA VAL A 346 -19.19 25.15 2.24
C VAL A 346 -18.96 25.11 3.75
N THR A 347 -19.86 24.43 4.46
CA THR A 347 -19.80 24.24 5.91
C THR A 347 -20.16 22.81 6.26
N GLU A 348 -19.70 22.33 7.42
CA GLU A 348 -20.01 21.00 7.94
C GLU A 348 -21.53 20.71 7.92
N GLY A 349 -21.90 19.46 7.60
CA GLY A 349 -23.26 18.97 7.49
C GLY A 349 -24.00 19.33 6.19
N LYS A 350 -23.54 20.35 5.46
CA LYS A 350 -24.20 20.83 4.24
C LYS A 350 -24.11 19.80 3.12
N ALA A 351 -25.21 19.64 2.39
CA ALA A 351 -25.29 18.72 1.25
C ALA A 351 -24.81 19.39 -0.04
N PHE A 352 -24.12 18.61 -0.86
CA PHE A 352 -23.61 18.98 -2.18
C PHE A 352 -23.70 17.79 -3.13
N TRP A 353 -23.47 18.08 -4.40
CA TRP A 353 -23.08 17.10 -5.40
C TRP A 353 -21.58 17.22 -5.64
N ALA A 354 -20.86 16.11 -5.49
CA ALA A 354 -19.48 16.00 -5.91
C ALA A 354 -19.46 15.62 -7.39
N GLN A 355 -18.74 16.39 -8.21
CA GLN A 355 -18.45 16.03 -9.59
C GLN A 355 -17.00 15.54 -9.68
N ILE A 356 -16.80 14.31 -10.15
CA ILE A 356 -15.48 13.68 -10.21
C ILE A 356 -15.01 13.65 -11.66
N LYS A 357 -14.06 14.52 -11.99
CA LYS A 357 -13.55 14.66 -13.36
C LYS A 357 -12.81 13.42 -13.84
N THR A 358 -11.94 12.87 -12.99
CA THR A 358 -11.09 11.74 -13.30
C THR A 358 -11.06 10.77 -12.14
N VAL A 359 -11.09 9.48 -12.48
CA VAL A 359 -10.97 8.36 -11.55
C VAL A 359 -9.80 7.52 -12.04
N ALA A 360 -8.84 7.26 -11.16
CA ALA A 360 -7.70 6.40 -11.49
C ALA A 360 -7.99 4.97 -11.00
N LEU A 361 -8.12 4.02 -11.91
CA LEU A 361 -8.26 2.62 -11.56
C LEU A 361 -6.97 2.09 -10.93
N LEU A 362 -7.13 1.31 -9.87
CA LEU A 362 -6.06 0.65 -9.14
C LEU A 362 -6.25 -0.87 -9.32
N GLY A 363 -5.52 -1.44 -10.27
CA GLY A 363 -5.72 -2.82 -10.76
C GLY A 363 -5.62 -2.85 -12.26
#